data_AF-A0A6P8FRS8-F1
#
_entry.id   AF-A0A6P8FRS8-F1
#
_cell.length_a   1.000
_cell.length_b   1.000
_cell.length_c   1.000
_cell.angle_alpha   90.00
_cell.angle_beta   90.00
_cell.angle_gamma   90.00
#
_symmetry.space_group_name_H-M   'P 1'
#
loop_
_entity.id
_entity.type
_entity.pdbx_description
1 polymer ?
#
loop_
_entity_poly.entity_id
_entity_poly.type
_entity_poly.pdbx_seq_one_letter_code
_entity_poly.pdbx_strand_id
1 'polypeptide(L)' 'MSFFGLDCVRTREREEERRLKANDRDYNLPFKYATNAIQTSKYNVLTFLPLNLFEQFQRIANAYFIFLLMLQVS' A
#
# COMPACT_ATOMS: atom_id res chain seq x y z
N MET A 1 4.50 -21.81 -5.14
CA MET A 1 3.42 -20.86 -4.77
C MET A 1 4.05 -19.51 -4.47
N SER A 2 4.34 -18.75 -5.51
CA SER A 2 4.93 -17.40 -5.47
C SER A 2 3.94 -16.48 -6.17
N PHE A 3 3.01 -15.90 -5.40
CA PHE A 3 1.94 -15.05 -5.90
C PHE A 3 2.14 -13.57 -5.51
N PHE A 4 3.36 -13.19 -5.16
CA PHE A 4 3.77 -11.79 -4.92
C PHE A 4 4.86 -11.39 -5.94
N GLY A 5 4.57 -11.64 -7.22
CA GLY A 5 5.47 -11.38 -8.35
C GLY A 5 4.90 -10.42 -9.40
N LEU A 6 3.79 -9.75 -9.11
CA LEU A 6 3.06 -8.81 -9.98
C LEU A 6 2.49 -7.75 -9.01
N ASP A 7 2.70 -6.45 -9.10
CA ASP A 7 3.02 -5.61 -10.24
C ASP A 7 3.82 -4.39 -9.76
N CYS A 8 5.15 -4.44 -9.82
CA CYS A 8 5.89 -3.19 -10.02
C CYS A 8 5.80 -2.89 -11.51
N VAL A 9 4.61 -2.49 -11.97
CA VAL A 9 4.54 -1.66 -13.18
C VAL A 9 5.24 -0.37 -12.78
N ARG A 10 6.56 -0.33 -12.98
CA ARG A 10 7.30 0.91 -13.05
C ARG A 10 6.78 1.58 -14.31
N THR A 11 5.68 2.31 -14.16
CA THR A 11 5.27 3.30 -15.15
C THR A 11 6.50 4.16 -15.34
N ARG A 12 7.17 4.02 -16.50
CA ARG A 12 8.13 5.03 -16.93
C ARG A 12 7.29 6.25 -17.24
N GLU A 13 6.94 7.00 -16.20
CA GLU A 13 6.42 8.35 -16.36
C GLU A 13 7.48 9.06 -17.20
N ARG A 14 7.07 9.57 -18.38
CA ARG A 14 7.95 10.46 -19.14
C ARG A 14 8.40 11.53 -18.16
N GLU A 15 9.69 11.82 -18.13
CA GLU A 15 10.22 12.96 -17.40
C GLU A 15 9.67 14.23 -18.06
N GLU A 16 8.44 14.59 -17.72
CA GLU A 16 7.83 15.84 -18.12
C GLU A 16 8.54 16.95 -17.36
N GLU A 17 8.95 17.98 -18.10
CA GLU A 17 9.66 19.13 -17.54
C GLU A 17 8.78 19.82 -16.48
N ARG A 18 9.23 19.80 -15.22
CA ARG A 18 8.48 20.40 -14.10
C ARG A 18 8.65 21.92 -14.14
N ARG A 19 7.56 22.64 -14.40
CA ARG A 19 7.53 24.11 -14.35
C ARG A 19 7.04 24.56 -12.96
N LEU A 20 7.96 25.06 -12.15
CA LEU A 20 7.67 25.61 -10.82
C LEU A 20 7.91 27.11 -10.84
N LYS A 21 6.95 27.89 -10.30
CA LYS A 21 7.10 29.33 -10.12
C LYS A 21 7.34 29.65 -8.65
N ALA A 22 8.41 30.39 -8.35
CA ALA A 22 8.74 30.78 -6.98
C ALA A 22 7.69 31.78 -6.44
N ASN A 23 7.35 31.64 -5.16
CA ASN A 23 6.43 32.52 -4.42
C ASN A 23 4.97 32.58 -4.92
N ASP A 24 4.61 31.82 -5.97
CA ASP A 24 3.24 31.75 -6.51
C ASP A 24 2.60 30.37 -6.24
N ARG A 25 1.80 30.24 -5.17
CA ARG A 25 1.13 28.99 -4.81
C ARG A 25 -0.02 28.64 -5.77
N ASP A 26 -0.80 29.64 -6.18
CA ASP A 26 -1.97 29.46 -7.05
C ASP A 26 -1.61 28.89 -8.42
N TYR A 27 -0.44 29.27 -8.94
CA TYR A 27 0.11 28.70 -10.17
C TYR A 27 0.58 27.25 -9.99
N ASN A 28 1.19 26.90 -8.85
CA ASN A 28 1.75 25.57 -8.61
C ASN A 28 0.69 24.51 -8.21
N LEU A 29 -0.45 24.93 -7.65
CA LEU A 29 -1.57 24.07 -7.22
C LEU A 29 -2.15 23.12 -8.30
N PRO A 30 -2.46 23.57 -9.53
CA PRO A 30 -3.09 22.71 -10.55
C PRO A 30 -2.19 21.57 -11.05
N PHE A 31 -0.87 21.67 -10.90
CA PHE A 31 0.08 20.66 -11.37
C PHE A 31 0.11 19.38 -10.51
N LYS A 32 -0.56 19.38 -9.34
CA LYS A 32 -0.73 18.20 -8.45
C LYS A 32 0.57 17.40 -8.25
N TYR A 33 1.68 18.08 -8.02
CA TYR A 33 2.95 17.41 -7.72
C TYR A 33 2.83 16.53 -6.47
N ALA A 34 3.56 15.41 -6.47
CA ALA A 34 3.67 14.55 -5.31
C ALA A 34 4.17 15.34 -4.10
N THR A 35 3.58 15.08 -2.93
CA THR A 35 4.03 15.70 -1.68
C THR A 35 5.38 15.11 -1.26
N ASN A 36 6.25 15.92 -0.66
CA ASN A 36 7.54 15.48 -0.10
C ASN A 36 7.41 14.58 1.14
N ALA A 37 6.25 13.98 1.38
CA ALA A 37 6.02 13.09 2.49
C ALA A 37 6.67 11.74 2.17
N ILE A 38 7.68 11.36 2.96
CA ILE A 38 8.35 10.08 2.81
C ILE A 38 7.56 9.05 3.62
N GLN A 39 6.95 8.08 2.94
CA GLN A 39 6.28 6.96 3.59
C GLN A 39 7.18 5.73 3.59
N THR A 40 7.64 5.32 4.76
CA THR A 40 8.45 4.11 4.96
C THR A 40 7.63 2.90 5.45
N SER A 41 6.35 3.12 5.78
CA SER A 41 5.43 2.08 6.24
C SER A 41 4.92 1.23 5.08
N LYS A 42 5.05 -0.10 5.18
CA LYS A 42 4.55 -1.07 4.17
C LYS A 42 3.04 -0.98 3.93
N TYR A 43 2.27 -0.49 4.91
CA TYR A 43 0.81 -0.38 4.83
C TYR A 43 0.33 1.03 5.18
N ASN A 44 -0.79 1.42 4.59
CA ASN A 44 -1.58 2.58 5.01
C ASN A 44 -2.57 2.13 6.10
N VAL A 45 -3.10 3.05 6.91
CA VAL A 45 -4.05 2.75 7.99
C VAL A 45 -5.26 1.93 7.50
N LEU A 46 -5.77 2.26 6.31
CA LEU A 46 -6.90 1.54 5.70
C LEU A 46 -6.51 0.19 5.08
N THR A 47 -5.29 0.07 4.56
CA THR A 47 -4.82 -1.17 3.91
C THR A 47 -4.15 -2.12 4.89
N PHE A 48 -3.86 -1.68 6.12
CA PHE A 48 -3.23 -2.49 7.15
C PHE A 48 -4.07 -3.72 7.50
N LEU A 49 -5.34 -3.54 7.87
CA LEU A 49 -6.18 -4.63 8.35
C LEU A 49 -6.41 -5.73 7.29
N PRO A 50 -6.89 -5.43 6.06
CA PRO A 50 -7.15 -6.47 5.07
C PRO A 50 -5.88 -7.18 4.59
N LEU A 51 -4.78 -6.45 4.35
CA LEU A 51 -3.55 -7.07 3.85
C LEU A 51 -2.81 -7.86 4.94
N ASN A 52 -2.78 -7.34 6.18
CA ASN A 52 -2.14 -8.04 7.29
C ASN A 52 -2.88 -9.34 7.63
N LEU A 53 -4.22 -9.31 7.69
CA LEU A 53 -5.00 -10.53 7.90
C LEU A 53 -4.79 -11.53 6.76
N PHE A 54 -4.82 -11.09 5.50
CA PHE A 54 -4.58 -11.98 4.36
C PHE A 54 -3.21 -12.67 4.42
N GLU A 55 -2.13 -11.92 4.70
CA GLU A 55 -0.79 -12.49 4.89
C GLU A 55 -0.74 -13.47 6.09
N GLN A 56 -1.49 -13.19 7.17
CA GLN A 56 -1.57 -14.07 8.33
C GLN A 56 -2.35 -15.36 8.04
N PHE A 57 -3.43 -15.31 7.25
CA PHE A 57 -4.24 -16.48 6.90
C PHE A 57 -3.58 -17.43 5.89
N GLN A 58 -2.58 -16.97 5.13
CA GLN A 58 -1.78 -17.87 4.28
C GLN A 58 -0.96 -18.89 5.09
N ARG A 59 -0.74 -18.67 6.38
CA ARG A 59 -0.09 -19.64 7.26
C ARG A 59 -1.11 -20.63 7.82
N ILE A 60 -0.98 -21.89 7.43
CA ILE A 60 -1.88 -23.01 7.85
C ILE A 60 -2.02 -23.09 9.38
N ALA A 61 -0.97 -22.77 10.15
CA ALA A 61 -1.03 -22.73 11.60
C ALA A 61 -2.10 -21.75 12.14
N ASN A 62 -2.20 -20.55 11.57
CA ASN A 62 -3.17 -19.54 12.01
C ASN A 62 -4.61 -19.98 11.69
N ALA A 63 -4.82 -20.66 10.55
CA ALA A 63 -6.11 -21.25 10.20
C ALA A 63 -6.50 -22.40 11.15
N TYR A 64 -5.54 -23.26 11.50
CA TYR A 64 -5.76 -24.37 12.43
C TYR A 64 -6.23 -23.89 13.80
N PHE A 65 -5.58 -22.87 14.37
CA PHE A 65 -5.99 -22.32 15.67
C PHE A 65 -7.41 -21.74 15.63
N ILE A 66 -7.80 -21.09 14.53
CA ILE A 66 -9.15 -20.52 14.39
C ILE A 66 -10.20 -21.62 14.25
N PHE A 67 -9.88 -22.70 13.54
CA PHE A 67 -10.77 -23.86 13.41
C PHE A 67 -10.98 -24.56 14.76
N LEU A 68 -9.88 -24.76 15.52
CA LEU A 68 -9.96 -25.27 16.88
C LEU A 68 -10.75 -24.34 17.80
N LEU A 69 -10.55 -23.03 17.70
CA LEU A 69 -11.25 -22.04 18.52
C LEU A 69 -12.75 -22.04 18.21
N MET A 70 -13.13 -22.14 16.94
CA MET A 70 -14.52 -22.34 16.52
C MET A 70 -15.10 -23.63 17.12
N LEU A 71 -14.39 -24.77 16.99
CA LEU A 71 -14.82 -26.07 17.54
C LEU A 71 -14.87 -26.11 19.07
N GLN A 72 -14.09 -25.26 19.74
CA GLN A 72 -14.00 -25.20 21.20
C GLN A 72 -15.02 -24.21 21.81
N VAL A 73 -15.44 -23.20 21.04
CA VAL A 73 -16.47 -22.22 21.44
C VAL A 73 -17.88 -22.66 21.01
N SER A 74 -17.99 -23.67 20.14
CA SER A 74 -19.27 -24.32 19.81
C SER A 74 -19.65 -25.44 20.77
#